data_AF-A0A653WU83-F1
#
_entry.id   AF-A0A653WU83-F1
#
_cell.length_a   1.000
_cell.length_b   1.000
_cell.length_c   1.000
_cell.angle_alpha   90.00
_cell.angle_beta   90.00
_cell.angle_gamma   90.00
#
_symmetry.space_group_name_H-M   'P 1'
#
loop_
_entity.id
_entity.type
_entity.pdbx_description
1 polymer ?
#
loop_
_entity_poly.entity_id
_entity_poly.type
_entity_poly.pdbx_seq_one_letter_code
_entity_poly.pdbx_strand_id
1 'polypeptide(L)'
;MIEYSMHDYQRPPTLHRYAQRAELEAALRGQFRLVPAGFFLTVSFSTVWDKRLFDVLGPADSCLVIHNTELFGERLHRAVQRTLPDWAGIDGPVEYGERSRLGAAFTKGTAQAQEQEWQFAWRSMSPNAVLRPVTVNIGSIEAFAELRDRESHLV
;
A
#
# COMPACT_ATOMS: atom_id res chain seq x y z
N MET A 1 -6.56 30.85 -8.79
CA MET A 1 -6.96 29.94 -7.71
C MET A 1 -7.69 28.80 -8.37
N ILE A 2 -7.05 27.65 -8.54
CA ILE A 2 -7.73 26.43 -9.00
C ILE A 2 -8.04 25.66 -7.73
N GLU A 3 -9.31 25.63 -7.35
CA GLU A 3 -9.82 24.70 -6.34
C GLU A 3 -9.62 23.28 -6.88
N TYR A 4 -8.60 22.58 -6.37
CA TYR A 4 -8.52 21.14 -6.51
C TYR A 4 -9.65 20.56 -5.65
N SER A 5 -10.72 20.14 -6.29
CA SER A 5 -11.65 19.17 -5.69
C SER A 5 -10.86 17.88 -5.46
N MET A 6 -10.17 17.80 -4.32
CA MET A 6 -9.83 16.52 -3.72
C MET A 6 -11.18 15.85 -3.48
N HIS A 7 -11.54 14.89 -4.31
CA HIS A 7 -12.40 13.85 -3.80
C HIS A 7 -11.63 13.27 -2.63
N ASP A 8 -12.09 13.55 -1.41
CA ASP A 8 -11.55 12.99 -0.19
C ASP A 8 -11.85 11.49 -0.25
N TYR A 9 -11.01 10.74 -0.95
CA TYR A 9 -11.02 9.30 -0.86
C TYR A 9 -10.72 8.97 0.60
N GLN A 10 -11.74 8.57 1.34
CA GLN A 10 -11.56 8.09 2.70
C GLN A 10 -10.83 6.76 2.62
N ARG A 11 -9.79 6.57 3.44
CA ARG A 11 -9.12 5.27 3.52
C ARG A 11 -10.15 4.21 3.92
N PRO A 12 -10.06 3.01 3.34
CA PRO A 12 -10.90 1.90 3.77
C PRO A 12 -10.64 1.62 5.26
N PRO A 13 -11.61 1.05 6.00
CA PRO A 13 -11.43 0.74 7.42
C PRO A 13 -10.36 -0.33 7.66
N THR A 14 -10.10 -1.18 6.66
CA THR A 14 -9.06 -2.21 6.71
C THR A 14 -8.23 -2.25 5.44
N LEU A 15 -6.96 -2.63 5.59
CA LEU A 15 -6.04 -2.91 4.49
C LEU A 15 -5.44 -4.32 4.66
N HIS A 16 -5.21 -5.00 3.54
CA HIS A 16 -4.80 -6.39 3.50
C HIS A 16 -3.54 -6.53 2.65
N ARG A 17 -2.51 -7.20 3.16
CA ARG A 17 -1.31 -7.54 2.39
C ARG A 17 -1.07 -9.04 2.42
N TYR A 18 -1.14 -9.66 1.25
CA TYR A 18 -0.89 -11.08 1.05
C TYR A 18 0.58 -11.27 0.69
N ALA A 19 1.30 -12.09 1.45
CA ALA A 19 2.68 -12.46 1.17
C ALA A 19 3.07 -13.71 1.96
N GLN A 20 4.35 -14.07 1.88
CA GLN A 20 4.95 -15.09 2.74
C GLN A 20 4.95 -14.60 4.20
N ARG A 21 4.63 -15.50 5.14
CA ARG A 21 4.51 -15.18 6.57
C ARG A 21 5.74 -14.47 7.13
N ALA A 22 6.94 -14.92 6.75
CA ALA A 22 8.19 -14.30 7.22
C ALA A 22 8.33 -12.83 6.81
N GLU A 23 7.85 -12.45 5.61
CA GLU A 23 7.78 -11.06 5.18
C GLU A 23 6.75 -10.28 6.01
N LEU A 24 5.59 -10.88 6.27
CA LEU A 24 4.53 -10.21 7.01
C LEU A 24 4.84 -10.06 8.50
N GLU A 25 5.63 -10.95 9.10
CA GLU A 25 6.15 -10.78 10.46
C GLU A 25 7.09 -9.57 10.55
N ALA A 26 7.90 -9.32 9.52
CA ALA A 26 8.70 -8.10 9.44
C ALA A 26 7.82 -6.85 9.25
N ALA A 27 6.79 -6.94 8.42
CA ALA A 27 5.81 -5.86 8.23
C ALA A 27 5.01 -5.55 9.51
N LEU A 28 4.63 -6.57 10.27
CA LEU A 28 3.97 -6.43 11.57
C LEU A 28 4.87 -5.70 12.59
N ARG A 29 6.19 -5.92 12.51
CA ARG A 29 7.21 -5.17 13.25
C ARG A 29 7.54 -3.79 12.67
N GLY A 30 6.85 -3.39 11.59
CA GLY A 30 6.91 -2.07 11.01
C GLY A 30 7.77 -1.93 9.74
N GLN A 31 8.32 -3.01 9.18
CA GLN A 31 9.19 -2.93 8.01
C GLN A 31 8.40 -3.01 6.70
N PHE A 32 8.42 -1.94 5.91
CA PHE A 32 7.72 -1.87 4.63
C PHE A 32 8.70 -1.55 3.51
N ARG A 33 8.77 -2.44 2.51
CA ARG A 33 9.58 -2.23 1.31
C ARG A 33 8.76 -1.52 0.24
N LEU A 34 9.21 -0.33 -0.13
CA LEU A 34 8.70 0.44 -1.25
C LEU A 34 9.44 0.02 -2.53
N VAL A 35 8.70 -0.19 -3.61
CA VAL A 35 9.24 -0.71 -4.87
C VAL A 35 9.03 0.28 -6.02
N PRO A 36 9.96 0.38 -6.99
CA PRO A 36 9.75 1.21 -8.16
C PRO A 36 8.56 0.74 -9.00
N ALA A 37 7.65 1.66 -9.33
CA ALA A 37 6.58 1.48 -10.30
C ALA A 37 6.42 2.77 -11.11
N GLY A 38 6.78 2.72 -12.41
CA GLY A 38 6.90 3.92 -13.23
C GLY A 38 7.90 4.91 -12.63
N PHE A 39 7.45 6.12 -12.32
CA PHE A 39 8.26 7.19 -11.71
C PHE A 39 8.10 7.30 -10.18
N PHE A 40 7.52 6.28 -9.55
CA PHE A 40 7.18 6.29 -8.12
C PHE A 40 7.88 5.16 -7.38
N LEU A 41 8.07 5.34 -6.08
CA LEU A 41 8.20 4.24 -5.13
C LEU A 41 6.81 3.97 -4.54
N THR A 42 6.40 2.71 -4.51
CA THR A 42 5.04 2.34 -4.13
C THR A 42 5.00 1.19 -3.14
N VAL A 43 3.91 1.12 -2.39
CA VAL A 43 3.47 -0.07 -1.66
C VAL A 43 1.94 -0.11 -1.75
N SER A 44 1.38 -1.26 -2.08
CA SER A 44 -0.06 -1.44 -2.20
C SER A 44 -0.60 -2.49 -1.23
N PHE A 45 -1.89 -2.38 -0.98
CA PHE A 45 -2.66 -3.23 -0.09
C PHE A 45 -4.03 -3.46 -0.72
N SER A 46 -4.58 -4.66 -0.62
CA SER A 46 -5.96 -4.90 -1.00
C SER A 46 -6.91 -4.31 0.04
N THR A 47 -8.04 -3.80 -0.40
CA THR A 47 -9.11 -3.28 0.45
C THR A 47 -10.07 -4.38 0.92
N VAL A 48 -9.87 -5.61 0.46
CA VAL A 48 -10.72 -6.77 0.77
C VAL A 48 -9.93 -7.95 1.31
N TRP A 49 -10.60 -8.72 2.19
CA TRP A 49 -10.22 -10.08 2.50
C TRP A 49 -10.81 -11.03 1.45
N ASP A 50 -9.96 -11.73 0.70
CA ASP A 50 -10.39 -12.72 -0.28
C ASP A 50 -9.37 -13.86 -0.38
N LYS A 51 -9.83 -15.10 -0.17
CA LYS A 51 -8.98 -16.30 -0.23
C LYS A 51 -8.33 -16.50 -1.60
N ARG A 52 -8.90 -15.95 -2.68
CA ARG A 52 -8.34 -16.01 -4.04
C ARG A 52 -7.07 -15.15 -4.16
N LEU A 53 -6.97 -14.08 -3.37
CA LEU A 53 -5.81 -13.18 -3.42
C LEU A 53 -4.52 -13.82 -2.92
N PHE A 54 -4.63 -14.90 -2.15
CA PHE A 54 -3.48 -15.73 -1.77
C PHE A 54 -2.77 -16.37 -2.98
N ASP A 55 -3.49 -16.63 -4.09
CA ASP A 55 -2.90 -17.18 -5.31
C ASP A 55 -2.61 -16.07 -6.35
N VAL A 56 -3.41 -14.99 -6.35
CA VAL A 56 -3.27 -13.88 -7.33
C VAL A 56 -2.04 -13.02 -7.05
N LEU A 57 -1.76 -12.71 -5.78
CA LEU A 57 -0.70 -11.76 -5.39
C LEU A 57 0.66 -12.44 -5.12
N GLY A 58 0.83 -13.66 -5.61
CA GLY A 58 2.03 -14.49 -5.47
C GLY A 58 1.69 -15.83 -4.82
N PRO A 59 2.67 -16.68 -4.49
CA PRO A 59 2.43 -17.70 -3.50
C PRO A 59 2.41 -17.02 -2.13
N ALA A 60 1.25 -16.55 -1.68
CA ALA A 60 1.09 -16.07 -0.30
C ALA A 60 0.57 -17.22 0.58
N ASP A 61 1.11 -17.34 1.79
CA ASP A 61 0.64 -18.28 2.80
C ASP A 61 0.02 -17.57 4.02
N SER A 62 0.09 -16.24 4.05
CA SER A 62 -0.46 -15.40 5.10
C SER A 62 -0.94 -14.06 4.56
N CYS A 63 -1.77 -13.38 5.34
CA CYS A 63 -2.27 -12.05 5.07
C CYS A 63 -2.17 -11.18 6.32
N LEU A 64 -1.56 -10.01 6.18
CA LEU A 64 -1.51 -8.97 7.19
C LEU A 64 -2.77 -8.14 7.07
N VAL A 65 -3.58 -8.10 8.12
CA VAL A 65 -4.78 -7.27 8.22
C VAL A 65 -4.48 -6.07 9.10
N ILE A 66 -4.66 -4.86 8.58
CA ILE A 66 -4.44 -3.60 9.28
C ILE A 66 -5.80 -2.98 9.56
N HIS A 67 -6.13 -2.77 10.83
CA HIS A 67 -7.46 -2.34 11.31
C HIS A 67 -7.58 -0.83 11.59
N ASN A 68 -6.46 -0.10 11.56
CA ASN A 68 -6.44 1.35 11.71
C ASN A 68 -5.59 1.97 10.59
N THR A 69 -6.23 2.17 9.45
CA THR A 69 -5.60 2.57 8.19
C THR A 69 -5.15 4.02 8.20
N GLU A 70 -5.83 4.89 8.95
CA GLU A 70 -5.44 6.29 9.16
C GLU A 70 -4.12 6.37 9.94
N LEU A 71 -4.05 5.75 11.12
CA LEU A 71 -2.83 5.72 11.93
C LEU A 71 -1.67 5.05 11.17
N PHE A 72 -1.97 3.98 10.43
CA PHE A 72 -1.00 3.33 9.56
C PHE A 72 -0.46 4.28 8.49
N GLY A 73 -1.34 4.92 7.73
CA GLY A 73 -0.99 5.83 6.65
C GLY A 73 -0.15 7.00 7.15
N GLU A 74 -0.54 7.63 8.26
CA GLU A 74 0.23 8.71 8.89
C GLU A 74 1.65 8.26 9.28
N ARG A 75 1.78 7.11 9.93
CA ARG A 75 3.09 6.56 10.33
C ARG A 75 3.95 6.23 9.11
N LEU A 76 3.35 5.68 8.06
CA LEU A 76 4.04 5.35 6.82
C LEU A 76 4.53 6.61 6.10
N HIS A 77 3.66 7.59 5.84
CA HIS A 77 4.06 8.87 5.25
C HIS A 77 5.15 9.56 6.06
N ARG A 78 5.04 9.57 7.39
CA ARG A 78 6.05 10.17 8.27
C ARG A 78 7.40 9.43 8.18
N ALA A 79 7.40 8.10 8.12
CA ALA A 79 8.63 7.33 7.99
C ALA A 79 9.31 7.54 6.63
N VAL A 80 8.52 7.61 5.55
CA VAL A 80 9.04 7.91 4.22
C VAL A 80 9.59 9.33 4.17
N GLN A 81 8.87 10.33 4.69
CA GLN A 81 9.35 11.72 4.74
C GLN A 81 10.68 11.86 5.48
N ARG A 82 10.93 11.07 6.52
CA ARG A 82 12.24 11.04 7.22
C ARG A 82 13.34 10.40 6.38
N THR A 83 13.00 9.39 5.59
CA THR A 83 13.96 8.59 4.80
C THR A 83 14.27 9.24 3.44
N LEU A 84 13.27 9.92 2.87
CA LEU A 84 13.24 10.51 1.53
C LEU A 84 12.64 11.93 1.63
N PRO A 85 13.39 12.92 2.14
CA PRO A 85 12.84 14.23 2.48
C PRO A 85 12.34 15.04 1.28
N ASP A 86 12.92 14.85 0.09
CA ASP A 86 12.55 15.57 -1.13
C ASP A 86 11.51 14.82 -1.99
N TRP A 87 10.69 13.99 -1.37
CA TRP A 87 9.69 13.17 -2.06
C TRP A 87 8.29 13.56 -1.61
N ALA A 88 7.40 13.74 -2.58
CA ALA A 88 5.99 14.00 -2.34
C ALA A 88 5.22 12.67 -2.35
N GLY A 89 4.47 12.41 -1.28
CA GLY A 89 3.63 11.23 -1.13
C GLY A 89 2.16 11.50 -1.39
N ILE A 90 1.48 10.50 -1.96
CA ILE A 90 0.03 10.45 -2.13
C ILE A 90 -0.44 9.01 -1.95
N ASP A 91 -1.66 8.82 -1.50
CA ASP A 91 -2.31 7.52 -1.44
C ASP A 91 -3.78 7.60 -1.86
N GLY A 92 -4.35 6.47 -2.25
CA GLY A 92 -5.69 6.41 -2.84
C GLY A 92 -6.01 5.08 -3.50
N PRO A 93 -7.25 4.91 -3.99
CA PRO A 93 -7.66 3.71 -4.68
C PRO A 93 -6.98 3.60 -6.05
N VAL A 94 -6.69 2.38 -6.46
CA VAL A 94 -6.29 2.05 -7.84
C VAL A 94 -7.55 1.91 -8.69
N GLU A 95 -7.59 2.62 -9.82
CA GLU A 95 -8.64 2.50 -10.83
C GLU A 95 -8.23 1.44 -11.87
N TYR A 96 -9.20 0.64 -12.31
CA TYR A 96 -8.97 -0.50 -13.19
C TYR A 96 -9.71 -0.36 -14.52
N GLY A 97 -8.99 -0.51 -15.63
CA GLY A 97 -9.56 -0.37 -16.98
C GLY A 97 -9.76 1.07 -17.45
N GLU A 98 -9.59 2.03 -16.54
CA GLU A 98 -9.72 3.46 -16.79
C GLU A 98 -8.54 4.22 -16.20
N ARG A 99 -8.25 5.40 -16.75
CA ARG A 99 -7.18 6.24 -16.22
C ARG A 99 -7.61 6.87 -14.89
N SER A 100 -6.85 6.62 -13.83
CA SER A 100 -7.06 7.29 -12.55
C SER A 100 -6.74 8.78 -12.61
N ARG A 101 -7.55 9.57 -11.90
CA ARG A 101 -7.31 11.00 -11.66
C ARG A 101 -6.04 11.25 -10.83
N LEU A 102 -5.63 10.26 -10.04
CA LEU A 102 -4.38 10.28 -9.26
C LEU A 102 -3.14 9.97 -10.12
N GLY A 103 -3.35 9.58 -11.39
CA GLY A 103 -2.31 9.38 -12.38
C GLY A 103 -1.90 7.91 -12.57
N ALA A 104 -0.81 7.72 -13.31
CA ALA A 104 -0.40 6.40 -13.81
C ALA A 104 -0.04 5.40 -12.70
N ALA A 105 0.42 5.87 -11.54
CA ALA A 105 0.68 5.00 -10.39
C ALA A 105 -0.59 4.30 -9.88
N PHE A 106 -1.75 4.94 -10.06
CA PHE A 106 -3.04 4.47 -9.57
C PHE A 106 -3.92 3.89 -10.69
N THR A 107 -3.33 3.53 -11.82
CA THR A 107 -4.04 3.00 -12.98
C THR A 107 -3.55 1.59 -13.27
N LYS A 108 -4.46 0.60 -13.30
CA LYS A 108 -4.18 -0.78 -13.68
C LYS A 108 -5.15 -1.29 -14.76
N GLY A 109 -4.81 -2.40 -15.40
CA GLY A 109 -5.67 -3.01 -16.41
C GLY A 109 -6.86 -3.76 -15.79
N THR A 110 -7.95 -3.93 -16.55
CA THR A 110 -9.15 -4.65 -16.08
C THR A 110 -8.85 -6.08 -15.61
N ALA A 111 -7.86 -6.74 -16.20
CA ALA A 111 -7.43 -8.09 -15.79
C ALA A 111 -6.94 -8.18 -14.33
N GLN A 112 -6.58 -7.04 -13.74
CA GLN A 112 -6.05 -6.93 -12.38
C GLN A 112 -7.12 -6.47 -11.38
N ALA A 113 -8.35 -6.23 -11.82
CA ALA A 113 -9.40 -5.63 -10.99
C ALA A 113 -9.73 -6.44 -9.72
N GLN A 114 -9.44 -7.74 -9.72
CA GLN A 114 -9.58 -8.58 -8.54
C GLN A 114 -8.69 -8.17 -7.36
N GLU A 115 -7.54 -7.50 -7.62
CA GLU A 115 -6.57 -7.06 -6.60
C GLU A 115 -7.16 -6.01 -5.63
N GLN A 116 -8.11 -5.19 -6.10
CA GLN A 116 -8.87 -4.18 -5.33
C GLN A 116 -7.97 -3.37 -4.39
N GLU A 117 -7.14 -2.50 -4.93
CA GLU A 117 -5.99 -1.97 -4.20
C GLU A 117 -6.22 -0.54 -3.70
N TRP A 118 -5.71 -0.29 -2.50
CA TRP A 118 -5.28 1.01 -2.05
C TRP A 118 -3.76 1.10 -2.20
N GLN A 119 -3.27 2.12 -2.89
CA GLN A 119 -1.85 2.28 -3.16
C GLN A 119 -1.31 3.52 -2.46
N PHE A 120 -0.12 3.39 -1.88
CA PHE A 120 0.70 4.52 -1.48
C PHE A 120 1.81 4.71 -2.52
N ALA A 121 2.05 5.95 -2.92
CA ALA A 121 3.03 6.29 -3.95
C ALA A 121 3.80 7.56 -3.57
N TRP A 122 5.11 7.53 -3.74
CA TRP A 122 5.99 8.68 -3.57
C TRP A 122 6.77 8.95 -4.84
N ARG A 123 6.84 10.21 -5.24
CA ARG A 123 7.69 10.68 -6.34
C ARG A 123 8.76 11.61 -5.81
N SER A 124 9.95 11.55 -6.40
CA SER A 124 10.96 12.55 -6.11
C SER A 124 10.59 13.89 -6.74
N MET A 125 10.86 14.97 -6.03
CA MET A 125 10.81 16.33 -6.58
C MET A 125 12.08 16.68 -7.37
N SER A 126 13.12 15.84 -7.28
CA SER A 126 14.36 15.98 -8.04
C SER A 126 14.29 15.21 -9.36
N PRO A 127 14.57 15.84 -10.52
CA PRO A 127 14.42 15.22 -11.83
C PRO A 127 15.40 14.06 -12.10
N ASN A 128 16.52 14.02 -11.37
CA ASN A 128 17.58 13.01 -11.54
C ASN A 128 17.58 11.93 -10.45
N ALA A 129 16.49 11.79 -9.70
CA ALA A 129 16.43 10.83 -8.62
C ALA A 129 16.47 9.38 -9.15
N VAL A 130 17.33 8.57 -8.55
CA VAL A 130 17.43 7.14 -8.89
C VAL A 130 16.37 6.38 -8.10
N LEU A 131 15.48 5.68 -8.80
CA LEU A 131 14.45 4.84 -8.21
C LEU A 131 15.04 3.48 -7.82
N ARG A 132 15.49 3.35 -6.57
CA ARG A 132 15.87 2.08 -5.96
C ARG A 132 14.83 1.68 -4.91
N PRO A 133 14.54 0.38 -4.74
CA PRO A 133 13.70 -0.06 -3.64
C PRO A 133 14.24 0.43 -2.29
N VAL A 134 13.34 0.89 -1.42
CA VAL A 134 13.68 1.42 -0.09
C VAL A 134 12.83 0.72 0.95
N THR A 135 13.45 0.23 2.02
CA THR A 135 12.71 -0.28 3.18
C THR A 135 12.64 0.81 4.24
N VAL A 136 11.44 1.13 4.70
CA VAL A 136 11.20 2.05 5.81
C VAL A 136 10.72 1.29 7.04
N ASN A 137 10.95 1.88 8.22
CA ASN A 137 10.43 1.36 9.49
C ASN A 137 9.43 2.36 10.10
N ILE A 138 8.22 1.89 10.37
CA ILE A 138 7.11 2.69 10.94
C ILE A 138 6.87 2.40 12.44
N GLY A 139 7.67 1.51 13.04
CA GLY A 139 7.44 0.93 14.36
C GLY A 139 6.43 -0.23 14.32
N SER A 140 6.38 -1.05 15.38
CA SER A 140 5.42 -2.16 15.45
C SER A 140 3.98 -1.66 15.28
N ILE A 141 3.21 -2.43 14.53
CA ILE A 141 1.79 -2.21 14.27
C ILE A 141 0.91 -3.30 14.90
N GLU A 142 1.48 -4.22 15.69
CA GLU A 142 0.76 -5.31 16.37
C GLU A 142 -0.44 -4.85 17.20
N ALA A 143 -0.43 -3.60 17.68
CA ALA A 143 -1.55 -3.02 18.43
C ALA A 143 -2.82 -2.79 17.59
N PHE A 144 -2.72 -2.78 16.25
CA PHE A 144 -3.84 -2.53 15.35
C PHE A 144 -3.74 -3.32 14.04
N ALA A 145 -2.92 -4.37 14.02
CA ALA A 145 -2.77 -5.26 12.88
C ALA A 145 -2.47 -6.68 13.34
N GLU A 146 -2.84 -7.65 12.52
CA GLU A 146 -2.65 -9.07 12.82
C GLU A 146 -2.31 -9.87 11.56
N LEU A 147 -1.73 -11.05 11.76
CA LEU A 147 -1.51 -12.02 10.69
C LEU A 147 -2.61 -13.06 10.70
N ARG A 148 -3.19 -13.31 9.54
CA ARG A 148 -4.15 -14.37 9.29
C ARG A 148 -3.56 -15.36 8.30
N ASP A 149 -3.93 -16.62 8.46
CA ASP A 149 -3.68 -17.65 7.45
C ASP A 149 -4.87 -17.74 6.48
N ARG A 150 -4.73 -18.57 5.45
CA ARG A 150 -5.78 -18.78 4.44
C ARG A 150 -7.10 -19.29 5.02
N GLU A 151 -7.04 -20.07 6.09
CA GLU A 151 -8.21 -20.74 6.67
C GLU A 151 -8.85 -19.97 7.83
N SER A 152 -8.28 -18.83 8.20
CA SER A 152 -8.83 -17.94 9.21
C SER A 152 -10.26 -17.54 8.82
N HIS A 153 -11.22 -17.94 9.64
CA HIS A 153 -12.62 -17.58 9.47
C HIS A 153 -12.85 -16.12 9.89
N LEU A 154 -13.65 -15.38 9.12
CA LEU A 154 -14.23 -14.13 9.57
C LEU A 154 -15.21 -14.47 10.69
N VAL A 155 -14.90 -14.08 11.93
CA VAL A 155 -15.85 -14.11 13.05
C VAL A 155 -16.67 -12.83 13.02
#